data_AF-A0A257MZE7-F1
#
_entry.id   AF-A0A257MZE7-F1
#
_cell.length_a   1.000
_cell.length_b   1.000
_cell.length_c   1.000
_cell.angle_alpha   90.00
_cell.angle_beta   90.00
_cell.angle_gamma   90.00
#
_symmetry.space_group_name_H-M   'P 1'
#
loop_
_entity.id
_entity.type
_entity.pdbx_description
1 polymer ?
#
loop_
_entity_poly.entity_id
_entity_poly.type
_entity_poly.pdbx_seq_one_letter_code
_entity_poly.pdbx_strand_id
1 'polypeptide(L)'
;SNRGPGRAGDTRITRRNGGHRNGPMPWLTLTGEGVKVMPSDNIPMLRALGRDPWVIKGTRVEAIYGLTDLMDAAFNNAHSLHENTLILYGEKDDIIPKEPTYLFLQQFLATDSAHKTVAIYPQGHHMLLRDLNANTAWQDIAAWINHQAGKLPSGADKYAKEILAKLKNGQTATID
;
A
#
# COMPACT_ATOMS: atom_id res chain seq x y z
N SER A 1 -23.26 63.90 21.73
CA SER A 1 -24.24 63.93 20.64
C SER A 1 -23.66 63.10 19.49
N ASN A 2 -24.11 61.86 19.27
CA ASN A 2 -25.35 61.41 18.61
C ASN A 2 -25.32 61.55 17.06
N ARG A 3 -25.39 60.37 16.41
CA ARG A 3 -25.92 60.01 15.07
C ARG A 3 -24.99 59.93 13.83
N GLY A 4 -24.85 58.70 13.31
CA GLY A 4 -24.59 58.37 11.89
C GLY A 4 -25.86 58.55 11.03
N PRO A 5 -26.17 57.75 9.98
CA PRO A 5 -25.50 56.57 9.40
C PRO A 5 -25.46 56.51 7.83
N GLY A 6 -24.97 55.41 7.24
CA GLY A 6 -25.25 55.01 5.84
C GLY A 6 -24.04 54.41 5.11
N ARG A 7 -23.79 53.09 5.18
CA ARG A 7 -24.33 51.94 4.41
C ARG A 7 -23.61 51.61 3.08
N ALA A 8 -23.26 50.32 3.02
CA ALA A 8 -23.31 49.39 1.88
C ALA A 8 -22.03 49.16 1.04
N GLY A 9 -21.57 47.91 1.07
CA GLY A 9 -20.51 47.36 0.22
C GLY A 9 -20.01 46.01 0.75
N ASP A 10 -20.92 45.04 0.87
CA ASP A 10 -20.67 43.64 1.25
C ASP A 10 -19.74 42.98 0.21
N THR A 11 -18.64 42.37 0.64
CA THR A 11 -17.96 41.33 -0.14
C THR A 11 -17.46 40.24 0.80
N ARG A 12 -18.40 39.40 1.21
CA ARG A 12 -18.21 38.10 1.84
C ARG A 12 -17.29 37.20 0.98
N ILE A 13 -16.00 37.11 1.32
CA ILE A 13 -15.13 36.06 0.78
C ILE A 13 -15.35 34.79 1.61
N THR A 14 -16.25 33.95 1.15
CA THR A 14 -16.31 32.54 1.54
C THR A 14 -15.06 31.84 1.03
N ARG A 15 -14.08 31.55 1.90
CA ARG A 15 -13.04 30.55 1.58
C ARG A 15 -13.70 29.18 1.60
N ARG A 16 -14.03 28.68 0.40
CA ARG A 16 -14.37 27.28 0.15
C ARG A 16 -13.23 26.39 0.62
N ASN A 17 -13.60 25.27 1.24
CA ASN A 17 -12.80 24.06 1.37
C ASN A 17 -12.10 23.76 0.02
N GLY A 18 -10.79 23.99 -0.03
CA GLY A 18 -9.92 23.51 -1.08
C GLY A 18 -9.38 22.15 -0.66
N GLY A 19 -9.88 21.10 -1.30
CA GLY A 19 -9.60 19.73 -0.94
C GLY A 19 -8.12 19.36 -0.98
N HIS A 20 -7.70 18.58 0.00
CA HIS A 20 -6.54 17.72 -0.10
C HIS A 20 -6.80 16.69 -1.20
N ARG A 21 -6.38 17.00 -2.43
CA ARG A 21 -6.18 15.97 -3.45
C ARG A 21 -4.76 15.43 -3.29
N ASN A 22 -4.59 14.50 -2.37
CA ASN A 22 -3.51 13.52 -2.49
C ASN A 22 -4.01 12.48 -3.51
N GLY A 23 -3.93 12.82 -4.80
CA GLY A 23 -4.14 11.86 -5.88
C GLY A 23 -2.89 10.97 -6.02
N PRO A 24 -3.03 9.71 -6.44
CA PRO A 24 -1.88 8.85 -6.70
C PRO A 24 -1.00 9.54 -7.74
N MET A 25 0.30 9.67 -7.46
CA MET A 25 1.29 10.35 -8.33
C MET A 25 1.31 9.69 -9.73
N PRO A 26 0.56 10.22 -10.72
CA PRO A 26 0.32 9.55 -12.00
C PRO A 26 1.46 9.74 -13.01
N TRP A 27 2.54 10.44 -12.62
CA TRP A 27 3.70 10.74 -13.46
C TRP A 27 4.97 9.98 -13.07
N LEU A 28 4.89 8.97 -12.20
CA LEU A 28 6.03 8.07 -11.99
C LEU A 28 6.18 7.14 -13.20
N THR A 29 6.89 7.64 -14.20
CA THR A 29 7.36 6.81 -15.31
C THR A 29 8.49 5.94 -14.74
N LEU A 30 8.20 4.69 -14.37
CA LEU A 30 9.23 3.69 -14.05
C LEU A 30 9.92 3.22 -15.35
N THR A 31 10.51 4.14 -16.09
CA THR A 31 11.65 3.78 -16.93
C THR A 31 12.77 3.40 -15.96
N GLY A 32 13.37 2.23 -16.09
CA GLY A 32 14.49 1.79 -15.25
C GLY A 32 15.73 2.71 -15.28
N GLU A 33 15.66 3.84 -15.99
CA GLU A 33 16.64 4.92 -15.99
C GLU A 33 16.23 6.00 -14.98
N GLY A 34 16.95 6.07 -13.85
CA GLY A 34 16.97 7.24 -12.98
C GLY A 34 16.35 7.08 -11.59
N VAL A 35 15.53 6.07 -11.35
CA VAL A 35 14.99 5.78 -10.00
C VAL A 35 15.74 4.59 -9.39
N LYS A 36 16.49 4.83 -8.31
CA LYS A 36 17.14 3.77 -7.53
C LYS A 36 16.08 3.09 -6.65
N VAL A 37 15.41 2.09 -7.20
CA VAL A 37 14.45 1.24 -6.49
C VAL A 37 15.13 -0.10 -6.19
N MET A 38 15.01 -0.62 -4.96
CA MET A 38 15.48 -1.96 -4.62
C MET A 38 14.28 -2.91 -4.41
N PRO A 39 13.89 -3.69 -5.44
CA PRO A 39 12.70 -4.55 -5.33
C PRO A 39 12.93 -5.81 -4.50
N SER A 40 14.17 -6.17 -4.17
CA SER A 40 14.54 -7.36 -3.37
C SER A 40 15.95 -7.24 -2.82
N ASP A 41 16.23 -7.91 -1.70
CA ASP A 41 17.59 -8.12 -1.18
C ASP A 41 18.37 -9.23 -1.94
N ASN A 42 17.67 -10.02 -2.75
CA ASN A 42 18.27 -11.13 -3.50
C ASN A 42 18.90 -10.66 -4.82
N ILE A 43 20.07 -10.02 -4.73
CA ILE A 43 20.79 -9.48 -5.90
C ILE A 43 21.10 -10.54 -6.98
N PRO A 44 21.53 -11.78 -6.67
CA PRO A 44 21.71 -12.81 -7.69
C PRO A 44 20.42 -13.09 -8.49
N MET A 45 19.27 -13.16 -7.80
CA MET A 45 17.96 -13.32 -8.44
C MET A 45 17.60 -12.11 -9.30
N LEU A 46 17.82 -10.88 -8.83
CA LEU A 46 17.58 -9.67 -9.63
C LEU A 46 18.40 -9.66 -10.92
N ARG A 47 19.67 -10.06 -10.86
CA ARG A 47 20.54 -10.17 -12.03
C ARG A 47 20.06 -11.24 -13.00
N ALA A 48 19.58 -12.38 -12.50
CA ALA A 48 19.00 -13.42 -13.33
C ALA A 48 17.72 -12.92 -14.02
N LEU A 49 16.83 -12.27 -13.28
CA LEU A 49 15.58 -11.70 -13.79
C LEU A 49 15.82 -10.63 -14.86
N GLY A 50 16.82 -9.75 -14.67
CA GLY A 50 17.18 -8.74 -15.67
C GLY A 50 17.76 -9.31 -16.97
N ARG A 51 18.35 -10.52 -16.93
CA ARG A 51 18.86 -11.23 -18.10
C ARG A 51 17.82 -12.11 -18.79
N ASP A 52 16.72 -12.41 -18.14
CA ASP A 52 15.67 -13.26 -18.67
C ASP A 52 15.01 -12.61 -19.91
N PRO A 53 14.98 -13.29 -21.08
CA PRO A 53 14.31 -12.77 -22.28
C PRO A 53 12.78 -12.75 -22.16
N TRP A 54 12.19 -13.47 -21.20
CA TRP A 54 10.74 -13.53 -21.00
C TRP A 54 10.21 -12.43 -20.08
N VAL A 55 11.09 -11.59 -19.55
CA VAL A 55 10.71 -10.41 -18.75
C VAL A 55 10.54 -9.21 -19.68
N ILE A 56 9.37 -8.58 -19.61
CA ILE A 56 9.08 -7.32 -20.32
C ILE A 56 9.87 -6.19 -19.66
N LYS A 57 10.77 -5.56 -20.41
CA LYS A 57 11.68 -4.51 -19.90
C LYS A 57 11.21 -3.08 -20.22
N GLY A 58 10.18 -2.96 -21.05
CA GLY A 58 9.59 -1.69 -21.44
C GLY A 58 8.08 -1.81 -21.51
N THR A 59 7.39 -0.91 -20.81
CA THR A 59 5.92 -0.89 -20.74
C THR A 59 5.43 0.33 -21.51
N ARG A 60 4.43 0.16 -22.39
CA ARG A 60 3.81 1.26 -23.13
C ARG A 60 3.08 2.20 -22.16
N VAL A 61 3.03 3.48 -22.48
CA VAL A 61 2.40 4.52 -21.63
C VAL A 61 0.93 4.21 -21.34
N GLU A 62 0.19 3.71 -22.33
CA GLU A 62 -1.23 3.34 -22.19
C GLU A 62 -1.43 2.17 -21.22
N ALA A 63 -0.47 1.25 -21.13
CA ALA A 63 -0.52 0.16 -20.17
C ALA A 63 -0.25 0.65 -18.73
N ILE A 64 0.50 1.74 -18.57
CA ILE A 64 0.69 2.38 -17.27
C ILE A 64 -0.62 3.02 -16.81
N TYR A 65 -1.32 3.77 -17.69
CA TYR A 65 -2.61 4.36 -17.37
C TYR A 65 -3.67 3.31 -17.00
N GLY A 66 -3.80 2.25 -17.80
CA GLY A 66 -4.74 1.16 -17.48
C GLY A 66 -4.40 0.46 -16.16
N LEU A 67 -3.11 0.34 -15.82
CA LEU A 67 -2.67 -0.21 -14.54
C LEU A 67 -3.03 0.71 -13.37
N THR A 68 -2.84 2.03 -13.49
CA THR A 68 -3.20 2.97 -12.43
C THR A 68 -4.70 2.99 -12.17
N ASP A 69 -5.52 2.95 -13.22
CA ASP A 69 -6.99 2.89 -13.09
C ASP A 69 -7.43 1.59 -12.39
N LEU A 70 -6.78 0.46 -12.69
CA LEU A 70 -7.03 -0.80 -12.01
C LEU A 70 -6.66 -0.74 -10.52
N MET A 71 -5.53 -0.13 -10.19
CA MET A 71 -5.10 0.05 -8.80
C MET A 71 -6.08 0.92 -8.01
N ASP A 72 -6.56 2.02 -8.60
CA ASP A 72 -7.58 2.88 -8.00
C ASP A 72 -8.90 2.15 -7.82
N ALA A 73 -9.33 1.37 -8.81
CA ALA A 73 -10.53 0.55 -8.71
C ALA A 73 -10.40 -0.49 -7.59
N ALA A 74 -9.26 -1.18 -7.48
CA ALA A 74 -8.99 -2.14 -6.42
C ALA A 74 -8.99 -1.48 -5.03
N PHE A 75 -8.36 -0.32 -4.90
CA PHE A 75 -8.32 0.45 -3.66
C PHE A 75 -9.73 0.84 -3.20
N ASN A 76 -10.52 1.46 -4.09
CA ASN A 76 -11.86 1.93 -3.77
C ASN A 76 -12.86 0.79 -3.44
N ASN A 77 -12.58 -0.43 -3.90
CA ASN A 77 -13.42 -1.59 -3.69
C ASN A 77 -12.85 -2.58 -2.66
N ALA A 78 -11.83 -2.20 -1.88
CA ALA A 78 -11.19 -3.08 -0.88
C ALA A 78 -12.18 -3.73 0.11
N HIS A 79 -13.26 -3.01 0.44
CA HIS A 79 -14.31 -3.44 1.35
C HIS A 79 -15.31 -4.44 0.74
N SER A 80 -15.32 -4.59 -0.60
CA SER A 80 -16.23 -5.49 -1.32
C SER A 80 -15.72 -6.93 -1.44
N LEU A 81 -14.48 -7.19 -0.99
CA LEU A 81 -13.91 -8.53 -0.99
C LEU A 81 -14.36 -9.27 0.28
N HIS A 82 -15.22 -10.27 0.12
CA HIS A 82 -15.83 -11.03 1.23
C HIS A 82 -15.22 -12.43 1.41
N GLU A 83 -14.41 -12.88 0.44
CA GLU A 83 -13.82 -14.22 0.41
C GLU A 83 -12.64 -14.37 1.38
N ASN A 84 -12.34 -15.63 1.72
CA ASN A 84 -11.14 -15.98 2.49
C ASN A 84 -9.88 -15.49 1.76
N THR A 85 -9.24 -14.46 2.32
CA THR A 85 -8.17 -13.72 1.63
C THR A 85 -6.95 -13.54 2.53
N LEU A 86 -5.77 -13.82 1.99
CA LEU A 86 -4.46 -13.50 2.59
C LEU A 86 -3.81 -12.35 1.82
N ILE A 87 -3.39 -11.30 2.52
CA ILE A 87 -2.56 -10.22 1.98
C ILE A 87 -1.20 -10.25 2.67
N LEU A 88 -0.13 -10.30 1.87
CA LEU A 88 1.25 -10.27 2.34
C LEU A 88 1.89 -8.95 1.92
N TYR A 89 2.57 -8.28 2.84
CA TYR A 89 3.20 -6.99 2.59
C TYR A 89 4.60 -6.90 3.20
N GLY A 90 5.58 -6.48 2.40
CA GLY A 90 6.94 -6.18 2.85
C GLY A 90 7.10 -4.70 3.17
N GLU A 91 7.57 -4.34 4.37
CA GLU A 91 7.72 -2.93 4.75
C GLU A 91 8.96 -2.24 4.17
N LYS A 92 9.83 -2.95 3.45
CA LYS A 92 10.93 -2.36 2.68
C LYS A 92 10.58 -2.24 1.20
N ASP A 93 9.29 -2.12 0.89
CA ASP A 93 8.82 -1.88 -0.47
C ASP A 93 9.16 -0.44 -0.91
N ASP A 94 10.15 -0.33 -1.80
CA ASP A 94 10.55 0.94 -2.44
C ASP A 94 9.63 1.32 -3.63
N ILE A 95 8.74 0.43 -4.05
CA ILE A 95 7.86 0.60 -5.22
C ILE A 95 6.50 1.13 -4.78
N ILE A 96 5.88 0.50 -3.78
CA ILE A 96 4.57 0.89 -3.26
C ILE A 96 4.76 1.63 -1.92
N PRO A 97 4.41 2.92 -1.82
CA PRO A 97 4.58 3.67 -0.58
C PRO A 97 3.79 3.06 0.59
N LYS A 98 4.36 3.11 1.80
CA LYS A 98 3.76 2.47 3.00
C LYS A 98 2.40 3.03 3.38
N GLU A 99 2.26 4.35 3.37
CA GLU A 99 1.05 5.05 3.81
C GLU A 99 -0.21 4.62 3.03
N PRO A 100 -0.25 4.68 1.68
CA PRO A 100 -1.42 4.21 0.93
C PRO A 100 -1.68 2.72 1.13
N THR A 101 -0.63 1.90 1.28
CA THR A 101 -0.81 0.47 1.60
C THR A 101 -1.48 0.26 2.95
N TYR A 102 -1.06 0.98 4.00
CA TYR A 102 -1.71 0.87 5.30
C TYR A 102 -3.16 1.35 5.27
N LEU A 103 -3.46 2.43 4.55
CA LEU A 103 -4.84 2.90 4.36
C LEU A 103 -5.70 1.84 3.67
N PHE A 104 -5.18 1.21 2.62
CA PHE A 104 -5.83 0.10 1.94
C PHE A 104 -6.10 -1.07 2.90
N LEU A 105 -5.10 -1.50 3.68
CA LEU A 105 -5.23 -2.60 4.63
C LEU A 105 -6.25 -2.30 5.74
N GLN A 106 -6.34 -1.05 6.20
CA GLN A 106 -7.36 -0.62 7.16
C GLN A 106 -8.77 -0.70 6.57
N GLN A 107 -8.96 -0.26 5.32
CA GLN A 107 -10.26 -0.37 4.62
C GLN A 107 -10.63 -1.83 4.34
N PHE A 108 -9.66 -2.62 3.90
CA PHE A 108 -9.82 -4.05 3.65
C PHE A 108 -10.30 -4.79 4.90
N LEU A 109 -9.70 -4.52 6.06
CA LEU A 109 -10.05 -5.14 7.34
C LEU A 109 -11.29 -4.53 8.02
N ALA A 110 -11.85 -3.42 7.52
CA ALA A 110 -13.03 -2.79 8.10
C ALA A 110 -14.32 -3.60 7.92
N THR A 111 -14.31 -4.57 7.00
CA THR A 111 -15.42 -5.46 6.66
C THR A 111 -14.93 -6.91 6.65
N ASP A 112 -15.74 -7.85 7.13
CA ASP A 112 -15.46 -9.30 7.11
C ASP A 112 -14.05 -9.70 7.57
N SER A 113 -13.59 -9.07 8.65
CA SER A 113 -12.26 -9.31 9.22
C SER A 113 -12.02 -10.75 9.66
N ALA A 114 -13.07 -11.54 9.88
CA ALA A 114 -12.98 -12.96 10.20
C ALA A 114 -12.45 -13.82 9.03
N HIS A 115 -12.68 -13.39 7.79
CA HIS A 115 -12.25 -14.09 6.57
C HIS A 115 -10.94 -13.53 5.99
N LYS A 116 -10.38 -12.50 6.62
CA LYS A 116 -9.26 -11.73 6.08
C LYS A 116 -8.05 -11.87 6.97
N THR A 117 -6.93 -12.24 6.36
CA THR A 117 -5.62 -12.34 7.02
C THR A 117 -4.69 -11.32 6.36
N VAL A 118 -4.03 -10.50 7.18
CA VAL A 118 -2.98 -9.57 6.72
C VAL A 118 -1.69 -9.96 7.43
N ALA A 119 -0.62 -10.12 6.66
CA ALA A 119 0.72 -10.44 7.13
C ALA A 119 1.67 -9.33 6.71
N ILE A 120 2.37 -8.71 7.68
CA ILE A 120 3.35 -7.67 7.42
C ILE A 120 4.74 -8.18 7.82
N TYR A 121 5.70 -8.07 6.89
CA TYR A 121 7.08 -8.51 7.04
C TYR A 121 8.01 -7.29 7.12
N PRO A 122 8.55 -6.94 8.31
CA PRO A 122 9.34 -5.72 8.50
C PRO A 122 10.59 -5.63 7.60
N GLN A 123 11.16 -6.79 7.26
CA GLN A 123 12.37 -6.91 6.46
C GLN A 123 12.09 -7.32 5.01
N GLY A 124 10.83 -7.53 4.64
CA GLY A 124 10.43 -7.94 3.31
C GLY A 124 10.43 -6.76 2.33
N HIS A 125 10.87 -7.00 1.11
CA HIS A 125 10.83 -6.04 0.00
C HIS A 125 9.64 -6.33 -0.91
N HIS A 126 9.57 -5.60 -2.03
CA HIS A 126 8.50 -5.73 -3.01
C HIS A 126 8.34 -7.16 -3.56
N MET A 127 9.45 -7.82 -3.89
CA MET A 127 9.47 -9.22 -4.33
C MET A 127 9.62 -10.18 -3.16
N LEU A 128 8.77 -10.04 -2.14
CA LEU A 128 8.77 -10.81 -0.89
C LEU A 128 8.98 -12.31 -1.08
N LEU A 129 8.35 -12.91 -2.09
CA LEU A 129 8.43 -14.36 -2.37
C LEU A 129 9.74 -14.79 -3.06
N ARG A 130 10.63 -13.84 -3.36
CA ARG A 130 11.94 -14.04 -4.01
C ARG A 130 13.10 -13.45 -3.22
N ASP A 131 12.81 -12.79 -2.10
CA ASP A 131 13.81 -12.31 -1.14
C ASP A 131 14.62 -13.47 -0.56
N LEU A 132 15.75 -13.15 0.06
CA LEU A 132 16.60 -14.15 0.74
C LEU A 132 15.86 -14.86 1.87
N ASN A 133 14.91 -14.17 2.51
CA ASN A 133 14.08 -14.71 3.59
C ASN A 133 12.69 -15.19 3.12
N ALA A 134 12.49 -15.41 1.82
CA ALA A 134 11.20 -15.81 1.24
C ALA A 134 10.61 -17.09 1.86
N ASN A 135 11.45 -17.98 2.40
CA ASN A 135 11.00 -19.20 3.06
C ASN A 135 10.00 -18.93 4.21
N THR A 136 10.15 -17.82 4.93
CA THR A 136 9.19 -17.43 5.98
C THR A 136 7.81 -17.16 5.38
N ALA A 137 7.74 -16.37 4.31
CA ALA A 137 6.48 -16.08 3.62
C ALA A 137 5.88 -17.34 2.98
N TRP A 138 6.69 -18.24 2.44
CA TRP A 138 6.23 -19.51 1.88
C TRP A 138 5.59 -20.42 2.94
N GLN A 139 6.20 -20.50 4.12
CA GLN A 139 5.66 -21.28 5.25
C GLN A 139 4.32 -20.70 5.73
N ASP A 140 4.20 -19.38 5.78
CA ASP A 140 2.94 -18.71 6.14
C ASP A 140 1.84 -18.96 5.11
N ILE A 141 2.16 -18.87 3.81
CA ILE A 141 1.21 -19.18 2.73
C ILE A 141 0.74 -20.64 2.85
N ALA A 142 1.68 -21.58 3.00
CA ALA A 142 1.35 -23.00 3.13
C ALA A 142 0.49 -23.26 4.37
N ALA A 143 0.82 -22.65 5.50
CA ALA A 143 0.03 -22.76 6.74
C ALA A 143 -1.38 -22.18 6.56
N TRP A 144 -1.51 -21.03 5.91
CA TRP A 144 -2.80 -20.39 5.67
C TRP A 144 -3.70 -21.19 4.72
N ILE A 145 -3.12 -21.77 3.65
CA ILE A 145 -3.85 -22.66 2.73
C ILE A 145 -4.38 -23.89 3.49
N ASN A 146 -3.56 -24.49 4.35
CA ASN A 146 -3.92 -25.70 5.10
C ASN A 146 -4.86 -25.42 6.28
N HIS A 147 -4.79 -24.22 6.86
CA HIS A 147 -5.57 -23.80 8.01
C HIS A 147 -6.16 -22.41 7.74
N GLN A 148 -7.32 -22.40 7.07
CA GLN A 148 -8.05 -21.17 6.75
C GLN A 148 -8.20 -20.30 8.02
N ALA A 149 -7.73 -19.05 7.94
CA ALA A 149 -7.76 -18.04 9.01
C ALA A 149 -6.99 -18.41 10.32
N GLY A 150 -6.05 -19.35 10.26
CA GLY A 150 -5.15 -19.68 11.37
C GLY A 150 -4.07 -18.61 11.62
N LYS A 151 -3.47 -18.64 12.82
CA LYS A 151 -2.28 -17.82 13.14
C LYS A 151 -1.13 -18.21 12.20
N LEU A 152 -0.41 -17.22 11.68
CA LEU A 152 0.73 -17.50 10.82
C LEU A 152 1.94 -17.96 11.65
N PRO A 153 2.68 -19.00 11.23
CA PRO A 153 3.87 -19.47 11.93
C PRO A 153 4.91 -18.39 12.22
N SER A 154 5.08 -17.43 11.31
CA SER A 154 6.02 -16.33 11.47
C SER A 154 5.59 -15.26 12.49
N GLY A 155 4.30 -15.21 12.84
CA GLY A 155 3.72 -14.11 13.60
C GLY A 155 3.56 -12.80 12.81
N ALA A 156 3.73 -12.80 11.48
CA ALA A 156 3.54 -11.62 10.64
C ALA A 156 2.11 -11.06 10.71
N ASP A 157 1.11 -11.90 11.01
CA ASP A 157 -0.28 -11.46 11.25
C ASP A 157 -0.44 -10.71 12.57
N LYS A 158 0.30 -11.13 13.60
CA LYS A 158 0.35 -10.45 14.89
C LYS A 158 1.02 -9.08 14.73
N TYR A 159 2.17 -9.04 14.05
CA TYR A 159 2.86 -7.79 13.76
C TYR A 159 1.97 -6.82 12.98
N ALA A 160 1.26 -7.32 11.96
CA ALA A 160 0.31 -6.51 11.19
C ALA A 160 -0.77 -5.87 12.07
N LYS A 161 -1.39 -6.65 12.98
CA LYS A 161 -2.40 -6.14 13.92
C LYS A 161 -1.83 -5.03 14.81
N GLU A 162 -0.61 -5.19 15.32
CA GLU A 162 0.04 -4.21 16.19
C GLU A 162 0.32 -2.89 15.46
N ILE A 163 0.87 -2.94 14.24
CA ILE A 163 1.18 -1.74 13.46
C ILE A 163 -0.10 -1.01 13.02
N LEU A 164 -1.08 -1.74 12.48
CA LEU A 164 -2.33 -1.13 12.02
C LEU A 164 -3.12 -0.50 13.18
N ALA A 165 -3.07 -1.09 14.38
CA ALA A 165 -3.66 -0.50 15.58
C ALA A 165 -2.96 0.80 16.02
N LYS A 166 -1.61 0.83 16.00
CA LYS A 166 -0.85 2.05 16.32
C LYS A 166 -1.18 3.20 15.37
N LEU A 167 -1.21 2.92 14.07
CA LEU A 167 -1.54 3.90 13.03
C LEU A 167 -2.96 4.45 13.19
N LYS A 168 -3.93 3.61 13.55
CA LYS A 168 -5.32 4.04 13.81
C LYS A 168 -5.44 5.01 15.00
N ASN A 169 -4.57 4.85 16.00
CA ASN A 169 -4.57 5.66 17.21
C ASN A 169 -3.75 6.96 17.09
N GLY A 170 -3.27 7.31 15.88
CA GLY A 170 -2.45 8.50 15.67
C GLY A 170 -1.05 8.41 16.29
N GLN A 171 -0.63 7.22 16.73
CA GLN A 171 0.74 6.97 17.14
C GLN A 171 1.52 6.65 15.87
N THR A 172 2.23 7.64 15.33
CA THR A 172 3.27 7.37 14.33
C THR A 172 4.22 6.33 14.92
N ALA A 173 4.31 5.17 14.28
CA ALA A 173 5.34 4.19 14.60
C ALA A 173 6.69 4.87 14.33
N THR A 174 7.33 5.39 15.38
CA THR A 174 8.74 5.74 15.36
C THR A 174 9.50 4.45 15.11
N ILE A 175 10.07 4.37 13.90
CA ILE A 175 11.02 3.34 13.51
C ILE A 175 12.39 3.87 13.92
N ASP A 176 12.97 3.28 14.97
CA ASP A 176 14.39 3.39 15.27
C ASP A 176 15.19 2.41 14.38
#